data_AF-A0A959S5W0-F1
#
_entry.id   AF-A0A959S5W0-F1
#
_cell.length_a   1.000
_cell.length_b   1.000
_cell.length_c   1.000
_cell.angle_alpha   90.00
_cell.angle_beta   90.00
_cell.angle_gamma   90.00
#
_symmetry.space_group_name_H-M   'P 1'
#
loop_
_entity.id
_entity.type
_entity.pdbx_description
1 polymer ?
#
loop_
_entity_poly.entity_id
_entity_poly.type
_entity_poly.pdbx_seq_one_letter_code
_entity_poly.pdbx_strand_id
1 'polypeptide(L)'
;EIIFAVMAFTSNPLGNALVAQNNNGISIQGIIDYVEFSGSEYDYLQSSGINVLDYQNADGTQWPDGPVFHHKYAITDYQPGSAHPAVISGSHNWTASANTINDENTLIIRDHEVANWFYQEFVQRWADLPNTLPELADVRTLIYPNPGADSFALHSDETANLSVYNLKGQLVLQSYITPGVNTVDVSSLPSGSYVVHISGNHTAFAKWIKQ
;
A
#
# COMPACT_ATOMS: atom_id res chain seq x y z
N GLU A 1 8.38 -10.69 2.65
CA GLU A 1 7.15 -10.11 3.28
C GLU A 1 5.99 -10.23 2.31
N ILE A 2 4.75 -10.14 2.79
CA ILE A 2 3.54 -10.22 1.95
C ILE A 2 2.55 -9.14 2.36
N ILE A 3 2.05 -8.40 1.39
CA ILE A 3 0.87 -7.54 1.56
C ILE A 3 -0.19 -7.92 0.53
N PHE A 4 -1.46 -7.78 0.87
CA PHE A 4 -2.54 -8.05 -0.07
C PHE A 4 -3.76 -7.18 0.14
N ALA A 5 -4.49 -6.90 -0.92
CA ALA A 5 -5.75 -6.17 -0.87
C ALA A 5 -6.75 -6.86 -1.80
N VAL A 6 -7.84 -7.37 -1.21
CA VAL A 6 -8.80 -8.21 -1.90
C VAL A 6 -10.22 -7.88 -1.49
N MET A 7 -11.10 -7.81 -2.49
CA MET A 7 -12.53 -7.57 -2.26
C MET A 7 -13.24 -8.73 -1.57
N ALA A 8 -12.89 -9.98 -1.90
CA ALA A 8 -13.53 -11.15 -1.32
C ALA A 8 -12.52 -12.28 -1.22
N PHE A 9 -12.46 -12.90 -0.05
CA PHE A 9 -11.51 -13.96 0.26
C PHE A 9 -12.20 -15.08 1.04
N THR A 10 -12.46 -16.21 0.37
CA THR A 10 -13.13 -17.40 0.96
C THR A 10 -12.40 -18.73 0.64
N SER A 11 -11.18 -18.64 0.13
CA SER A 11 -10.38 -19.79 -0.28
C SER A 11 -9.55 -20.33 0.88
N ASN A 12 -10.05 -21.36 1.56
CA ASN A 12 -9.32 -22.05 2.65
C ASN A 12 -7.88 -22.45 2.27
N PRO A 13 -7.58 -22.97 1.05
CA PRO A 13 -6.20 -23.30 0.69
C PRO A 13 -5.26 -22.08 0.68
N LEU A 14 -5.74 -20.92 0.24
CA LEU A 14 -4.96 -19.68 0.25
C LEU A 14 -4.83 -19.11 1.67
N GLY A 15 -5.91 -19.13 2.46
CA GLY A 15 -5.87 -18.73 3.87
C GLY A 15 -4.85 -19.56 4.67
N ASN A 16 -4.90 -20.89 4.54
CA ASN A 16 -3.94 -21.80 5.16
C ASN A 16 -2.49 -21.54 4.70
N ALA A 17 -2.28 -21.20 3.42
CA ALA A 17 -0.95 -20.87 2.91
C ALA A 17 -0.39 -19.60 3.55
N LEU A 18 -1.21 -18.56 3.75
CA LEU A 18 -0.79 -17.35 4.47
C LEU A 18 -0.46 -17.66 5.92
N VAL A 19 -1.30 -18.42 6.63
CA VAL A 19 -1.02 -18.81 8.03
C VAL A 19 0.26 -19.63 8.15
N ALA A 20 0.53 -20.55 7.21
CA ALA A 20 1.78 -21.29 7.19
C ALA A 20 3.00 -20.37 7.05
N GLN A 21 2.92 -19.34 6.19
CA GLN A 21 4.00 -18.38 6.01
C GLN A 21 4.15 -17.44 7.22
N ASN A 22 3.05 -17.03 7.86
CA ASN A 22 3.09 -16.28 9.11
C ASN A 22 3.82 -17.07 10.21
N ASN A 23 3.51 -18.37 10.34
CA ASN A 23 4.18 -19.27 11.28
C ASN A 23 5.67 -19.48 10.96
N ASN A 24 6.08 -19.27 9.70
CA ASN A 24 7.48 -19.26 9.28
C ASN A 24 8.18 -17.90 9.51
N GLY A 25 7.51 -16.95 10.18
CA GLY A 25 8.06 -15.63 10.50
C GLY A 25 8.01 -14.63 9.35
N ILE A 26 7.28 -14.91 8.27
CA ILE A 26 7.05 -13.94 7.21
C ILE A 26 6.02 -12.92 7.70
N SER A 27 6.36 -11.63 7.64
CA SER A 27 5.39 -10.55 7.93
C SER A 27 4.31 -10.53 6.85
N ILE A 28 3.05 -10.61 7.28
CA ILE A 28 1.87 -10.59 6.40
C ILE A 28 0.88 -9.55 6.90
N GLN A 29 0.43 -8.69 5.98
CA GLN A 29 -0.63 -7.73 6.21
C GLN A 29 -1.64 -7.77 5.08
N GLY A 30 -2.91 -7.44 5.36
CA GLY A 30 -3.88 -7.37 4.27
C GLY A 30 -5.13 -6.56 4.55
N ILE A 31 -5.76 -6.09 3.48
CA ILE A 31 -7.05 -5.41 3.50
C ILE A 31 -8.07 -6.32 2.82
N ILE A 32 -9.14 -6.62 3.53
CA ILE A 32 -10.23 -7.48 3.05
C ILE A 32 -11.51 -6.66 3.10
N ASP A 33 -12.24 -6.59 1.99
CA ASP A 33 -13.63 -6.14 1.97
C ASP A 33 -14.56 -7.37 2.07
N TYR A 34 -15.86 -7.14 2.23
CA TYR A 34 -16.89 -8.18 2.31
C TYR A 34 -16.58 -9.21 3.40
N VAL A 35 -16.10 -8.76 4.56
CA VAL A 35 -15.75 -9.66 5.67
C VAL A 35 -16.98 -10.39 6.22
N GLU A 36 -18.18 -9.82 6.05
CA GLU A 36 -19.46 -10.42 6.42
C GLU A 36 -19.93 -11.52 5.46
N PHE A 37 -19.27 -11.66 4.30
CA PHE A 37 -19.62 -12.70 3.35
C PHE A 37 -19.36 -14.08 3.95
N SER A 38 -20.32 -14.99 3.78
CA SER A 38 -20.23 -16.32 4.38
C SER A 38 -18.99 -17.07 3.89
N GLY A 39 -18.17 -17.53 4.85
CA GLY A 39 -16.91 -18.21 4.58
C GLY A 39 -15.74 -17.27 4.33
N SER A 40 -15.85 -15.98 4.65
CA SER A 40 -14.71 -15.06 4.65
C SER A 40 -13.55 -15.61 5.51
N GLU A 41 -12.33 -15.49 5.00
CA GLU A 41 -11.09 -15.86 5.70
C GLU A 41 -10.68 -14.83 6.78
N TYR A 42 -11.35 -13.69 6.87
CA TYR A 42 -10.96 -12.56 7.73
C TYR A 42 -10.74 -12.98 9.20
N ASP A 43 -11.75 -13.56 9.85
CA ASP A 43 -11.66 -13.98 11.26
C ASP A 43 -10.60 -15.07 11.48
N TYR A 44 -10.46 -15.98 10.51
CA TYR A 44 -9.46 -17.05 10.58
C TYR A 44 -8.03 -16.49 10.52
N LEU A 45 -7.77 -15.53 9.63
CA LEU A 45 -6.48 -14.88 9.51
C LEU A 45 -6.15 -14.04 10.75
N GLN A 46 -7.11 -13.26 11.27
CA GLN A 46 -6.92 -12.50 12.51
C GLN A 46 -6.62 -13.39 13.72
N SER A 47 -7.42 -14.43 13.92
CA SER A 47 -7.21 -15.38 15.03
C SER A 47 -5.91 -16.18 14.90
N SER A 48 -5.35 -16.28 13.70
CA SER A 48 -4.05 -16.88 13.41
C SER A 48 -2.87 -15.88 13.51
N GLY A 49 -3.12 -14.66 13.99
CA GLY A 49 -2.09 -13.66 14.24
C GLY A 49 -1.61 -12.90 13.01
N ILE A 50 -2.36 -12.93 11.91
CA ILE A 50 -2.08 -12.11 10.73
C ILE A 50 -2.80 -10.77 10.87
N ASN A 51 -2.10 -9.67 10.60
CA ASN A 51 -2.66 -8.34 10.65
C ASN A 51 -3.50 -8.05 9.40
N VAL A 52 -4.78 -8.42 9.43
CA VAL A 52 -5.76 -8.08 8.39
C VAL A 52 -6.76 -7.06 8.90
N LEU A 53 -7.08 -6.09 8.05
CA LEU A 53 -8.07 -5.05 8.30
C LEU A 53 -9.27 -5.24 7.40
N ASP A 54 -10.44 -5.01 7.97
CA ASP A 54 -11.68 -4.83 7.24
C ASP A 54 -11.67 -3.46 6.56
N TYR A 55 -12.01 -3.42 5.27
CA TYR A 55 -12.09 -2.17 4.53
C TYR A 55 -13.29 -1.34 5.01
N GLN A 56 -13.06 -0.07 5.31
CA GLN A 56 -14.06 0.83 5.85
C GLN A 56 -14.26 2.03 4.93
N ASN A 57 -15.46 2.18 4.36
CA ASN A 57 -15.79 3.38 3.60
C ASN A 57 -15.82 4.61 4.52
N ALA A 58 -15.37 5.75 3.99
CA ALA A 58 -15.32 7.00 4.74
C ALA A 58 -16.70 7.51 5.18
N ASP A 59 -17.78 7.13 4.47
CA ASP A 59 -19.16 7.47 4.82
C ASP A 59 -19.80 6.46 5.80
N GLY A 60 -19.06 5.44 6.22
CA GLY A 60 -19.51 4.37 7.10
C GLY A 60 -20.47 3.37 6.45
N THR A 61 -20.75 3.50 5.15
CA THR A 61 -21.54 2.51 4.43
C THR A 61 -20.72 1.25 4.20
N GLN A 62 -21.38 0.11 4.20
CA GLN A 62 -20.73 -1.19 4.02
C GLN A 62 -21.54 -2.06 3.07
N TRP A 63 -20.97 -3.19 2.69
CA TRP A 63 -21.72 -4.20 1.95
C TRP A 63 -23.06 -4.50 2.66
N PRO A 64 -24.19 -4.59 1.93
CA PRO A 64 -24.32 -4.57 0.47
C PRO A 64 -24.54 -3.20 -0.18
N ASP A 65 -24.62 -2.13 0.61
CA ASP A 65 -25.18 -0.83 0.17
C ASP A 65 -24.13 0.27 -0.08
N GLY A 66 -22.85 0.03 0.26
CA GLY A 66 -21.74 0.99 0.13
C GLY A 66 -20.85 0.79 -1.11
N PRO A 67 -19.93 1.74 -1.38
CA PRO A 67 -18.87 1.56 -2.37
C PRO A 67 -18.02 0.32 -2.06
N VAL A 68 -17.51 -0.33 -3.10
CA VAL A 68 -16.78 -1.59 -2.98
C VAL A 68 -15.29 -1.36 -3.21
N PHE A 69 -14.47 -1.87 -2.30
CA PHE A 69 -13.03 -1.96 -2.47
C PHE A 69 -12.70 -3.12 -3.41
N HIS A 70 -12.76 -2.84 -4.71
CA HIS A 70 -12.73 -3.85 -5.75
C HIS A 70 -11.31 -4.35 -6.13
N HIS A 71 -10.31 -4.18 -5.28
CA HIS A 71 -8.96 -4.68 -5.53
C HIS A 71 -8.89 -6.21 -5.48
N LYS A 72 -7.93 -6.79 -6.23
CA LYS A 72 -7.54 -8.20 -6.17
C LYS A 72 -6.04 -8.32 -6.43
N TYR A 73 -5.21 -8.03 -5.42
CA TYR A 73 -3.76 -8.17 -5.59
C TYR A 73 -3.04 -8.60 -4.31
N ALA A 74 -1.82 -9.11 -4.51
CA ALA A 74 -0.80 -9.29 -3.49
C ALA A 74 0.56 -8.82 -4.00
N ILE A 75 1.43 -8.42 -3.07
CA ILE A 75 2.83 -8.13 -3.35
C ILE A 75 3.69 -8.95 -2.40
N THR A 76 4.67 -9.65 -2.96
CA THR A 76 5.67 -10.39 -2.19
C THR A 76 7.03 -9.73 -2.31
N ASP A 77 7.81 -9.78 -1.24
CA ASP A 77 9.19 -9.31 -1.17
C ASP A 77 9.34 -7.88 -1.71
N TYR A 78 8.47 -6.97 -1.24
CA TYR A 78 8.31 -5.60 -1.75
C TYR A 78 9.26 -4.59 -1.11
N GLN A 79 10.05 -4.99 -0.11
CA GLN A 79 10.96 -4.06 0.55
C GLN A 79 12.07 -3.57 -0.40
N PRO A 80 12.55 -2.31 -0.21
CA PRO A 80 13.67 -1.78 -0.99
C PRO A 80 14.89 -2.71 -0.95
N GLY A 81 15.42 -3.05 -2.13
CA GLY A 81 16.59 -3.91 -2.25
C GLY A 81 16.28 -5.41 -2.34
N SER A 82 15.01 -5.81 -2.33
CA SER A 82 14.60 -7.17 -2.66
C SER A 82 15.05 -7.55 -4.08
N ALA A 83 15.60 -8.75 -4.23
CA ALA A 83 16.02 -9.27 -5.52
C ALA A 83 14.84 -9.75 -6.38
N HIS A 84 13.70 -10.07 -5.76
CA HIS A 84 12.61 -10.81 -6.41
C HIS A 84 11.20 -10.32 -6.03
N PRO A 85 10.91 -9.00 -6.10
CA PRO A 85 9.55 -8.53 -5.87
C PRO A 85 8.60 -9.14 -6.91
N ALA A 86 7.38 -9.48 -6.48
CA ALA A 86 6.34 -9.94 -7.39
C ALA A 86 4.98 -9.34 -7.01
N VAL A 87 4.26 -8.88 -8.04
CA VAL A 87 2.85 -8.51 -7.94
C VAL A 87 2.01 -9.64 -8.50
N ILE A 88 1.04 -10.10 -7.73
CA ILE A 88 -0.01 -11.02 -8.17
C ILE A 88 -1.27 -10.17 -8.27
N SER A 89 -1.89 -10.08 -9.45
CA SER A 89 -3.08 -9.25 -9.65
C SER A 89 -3.97 -9.82 -10.77
N GLY A 90 -5.21 -9.37 -10.87
CA GLY A 90 -6.12 -9.77 -11.94
C GLY A 90 -7.57 -9.44 -11.63
N SER A 91 -8.48 -10.18 -12.26
CA SER A 91 -9.92 -10.10 -11.95
C SER A 91 -10.33 -11.00 -10.77
N HIS A 92 -9.47 -11.97 -10.47
CA HIS A 92 -9.73 -13.12 -9.60
C HIS A 92 -9.89 -12.74 -8.12
N ASN A 93 -11.12 -12.78 -7.59
CA ASN A 93 -11.37 -12.79 -6.14
C ASN A 93 -10.81 -14.06 -5.51
N TRP A 94 -10.34 -14.05 -4.27
CA TRP A 94 -9.71 -15.24 -3.69
C TRP A 94 -10.74 -16.21 -3.12
N THR A 95 -11.60 -16.74 -3.98
CA THR A 95 -12.75 -17.60 -3.63
C THR A 95 -12.70 -18.92 -4.38
N ALA A 96 -13.40 -19.95 -3.87
CA ALA A 96 -13.45 -21.25 -4.54
C ALA A 96 -14.16 -21.20 -5.92
N SER A 97 -15.20 -20.37 -6.04
CA SER A 97 -15.95 -20.21 -7.30
C SER A 97 -15.10 -19.55 -8.38
N ALA A 98 -14.26 -18.59 -8.01
CA ALA A 98 -13.37 -17.94 -8.96
C ALA A 98 -12.26 -18.87 -9.47
N ASN A 99 -11.93 -19.93 -8.71
CA ASN A 99 -10.99 -20.98 -9.13
C ASN A 99 -11.59 -22.05 -10.05
N THR A 100 -12.93 -22.20 -10.10
CA THR A 100 -13.56 -23.40 -10.69
C THR A 100 -14.75 -23.15 -11.60
N ILE A 101 -15.36 -21.96 -11.53
CA ILE A 101 -16.62 -21.63 -12.23
C ILE A 101 -16.46 -20.38 -13.10
N ASN A 102 -15.85 -19.33 -12.57
CA ASN A 102 -15.75 -18.05 -13.27
C ASN A 102 -14.58 -18.05 -14.27
N ASP A 103 -14.76 -17.32 -15.37
CA ASP A 103 -13.68 -16.98 -16.29
C ASP A 103 -12.86 -15.82 -15.73
N GLU A 104 -11.81 -16.14 -14.99
CA GLU A 104 -10.95 -15.17 -14.30
C GLU A 104 -9.52 -15.22 -14.83
N ASN A 105 -8.79 -14.11 -14.72
CA ASN A 105 -7.37 -14.07 -15.01
C ASN A 105 -6.54 -13.77 -13.74
N THR A 106 -5.33 -14.32 -13.71
CA THR A 106 -4.30 -13.99 -12.72
C THR A 106 -2.99 -13.73 -13.44
N LEU A 107 -2.39 -12.58 -13.15
CA LEU A 107 -1.13 -12.11 -13.69
C LEU A 107 -0.10 -12.13 -12.55
N ILE A 108 1.10 -12.62 -12.85
CA ILE A 108 2.25 -12.54 -11.95
C ILE A 108 3.31 -11.70 -12.64
N ILE A 109 3.57 -10.52 -12.09
CA ILE A 109 4.49 -9.53 -12.66
C ILE A 109 5.70 -9.45 -11.74
N ARG A 110 6.89 -9.69 -12.30
CA ARG A 110 8.18 -9.65 -11.58
C ARG A 110 8.95 -8.41 -12.00
N ASP A 111 8.50 -7.26 -11.50
CA ASP A 111 9.07 -5.97 -11.81
C ASP A 111 9.06 -5.07 -10.57
N HIS A 112 10.19 -4.43 -10.31
CA HIS A 112 10.38 -3.65 -9.09
C HIS A 112 9.63 -2.31 -9.12
N GLU A 113 9.43 -1.71 -10.29
CA GLU A 113 8.65 -0.47 -10.45
C GLU A 113 7.17 -0.76 -10.30
N VAL A 114 6.67 -1.83 -10.93
CA VAL A 114 5.27 -2.25 -10.79
C VAL A 114 4.95 -2.62 -9.34
N ALA A 115 5.84 -3.38 -8.66
CA ALA A 115 5.68 -3.69 -7.25
C ALA A 115 5.64 -2.42 -6.39
N ASN A 116 6.48 -1.43 -6.69
CA ASN A 116 6.49 -0.16 -5.97
C ASN A 116 5.20 0.65 -6.17
N TRP A 117 4.58 0.62 -7.36
CA TRP A 117 3.28 1.30 -7.57
C TRP A 117 2.15 0.64 -6.78
N PHE A 118 2.06 -0.68 -6.81
CA PHE A 118 1.07 -1.41 -6.00
C PHE A 118 1.33 -1.22 -4.50
N TYR A 119 2.59 -1.14 -4.09
CA TYR A 119 2.97 -0.90 -2.70
C TYR A 119 2.52 0.49 -2.23
N GLN A 120 2.73 1.53 -3.03
CA GLN A 120 2.24 2.88 -2.73
C GLN A 120 0.72 2.91 -2.58
N GLU A 121 0.00 2.16 -3.41
CA GLU A 121 -1.46 2.07 -3.27
C GLU A 121 -1.86 1.33 -1.98
N PHE A 122 -1.26 0.18 -1.69
CA PHE A 122 -1.53 -0.54 -0.44
C PHE A 122 -1.26 0.34 0.79
N VAL A 123 -0.07 0.95 0.80
CA VAL A 123 0.27 2.24 1.40
C VAL A 123 -0.90 3.10 1.85
N GLN A 124 -1.42 3.81 0.86
CA GLN A 124 -2.48 4.78 1.01
C GLN A 124 -3.75 4.16 1.60
N ARG A 125 -4.20 3.02 1.06
CA ARG A 125 -5.43 2.36 1.53
C ARG A 125 -5.31 1.91 2.97
N TRP A 126 -4.16 1.42 3.37
CA TRP A 126 -3.89 1.06 4.75
C TRP A 126 -3.99 2.29 5.65
N ALA A 127 -3.33 3.40 5.30
CA ALA A 127 -3.36 4.62 6.09
C ALA A 127 -4.76 5.26 6.21
N ASP A 128 -5.64 5.05 5.21
CA ASP A 128 -7.02 5.54 5.22
C ASP A 128 -7.91 4.78 6.24
N LEU A 129 -7.50 3.58 6.69
CA LEU A 129 -8.31 2.73 7.57
C LEU A 129 -8.11 3.05 9.07
N PRO A 130 -9.18 2.94 9.89
CA PRO A 130 -9.06 3.07 11.33
C PRO A 130 -8.26 1.90 11.94
N ASN A 131 -7.53 2.15 13.04
CA ASN A 131 -6.71 1.18 13.79
C ASN A 131 -5.43 0.70 13.09
N THR A 132 -4.91 1.42 12.12
CA THR A 132 -3.60 1.12 11.56
C THR A 132 -2.52 1.53 12.55
N LEU A 133 -1.81 0.54 13.11
CA LEU A 133 -0.53 0.82 13.73
C LEU A 133 0.40 1.30 12.61
N PRO A 134 1.06 2.47 12.73
CA PRO A 134 1.90 3.07 11.69
C PRO A 134 3.25 2.34 11.57
N GLU A 135 3.23 1.01 11.53
CA GLU A 135 4.40 0.15 11.42
C GLU A 135 4.58 -0.40 10.00
N LEU A 136 4.08 0.33 9.01
CA LEU A 136 4.44 0.13 7.61
C LEU A 136 5.52 1.15 7.26
N ALA A 137 6.78 0.70 7.28
CA ALA A 137 7.96 1.36 6.70
C ALA A 137 7.96 2.89 6.80
N ASP A 138 8.46 3.45 7.92
CA ASP A 138 8.65 4.89 8.16
C ASP A 138 7.81 5.78 7.24
N VAL A 139 6.49 5.75 7.47
CA VAL A 139 5.43 6.36 6.63
C VAL A 139 5.76 7.82 6.26
N ARG A 140 6.64 8.46 7.05
CA ARG A 140 7.30 9.76 6.78
C ARG A 140 7.94 9.86 5.38
N THR A 141 8.38 8.76 4.78
CA THR A 141 9.11 8.75 3.49
C THR A 141 8.26 8.33 2.29
N LEU A 142 7.01 7.94 2.50
CA LEU A 142 6.14 7.51 1.42
C LEU A 142 5.56 8.73 0.71
N ILE A 143 6.12 8.99 -0.48
CA ILE A 143 5.75 10.09 -1.35
C ILE A 143 5.00 9.52 -2.55
N TYR A 144 3.83 10.07 -2.84
CA TYR A 144 2.93 9.60 -3.89
C TYR A 144 2.22 10.75 -4.62
N PRO A 145 1.83 10.58 -5.90
CA PRO A 145 2.23 9.47 -6.75
C PRO A 145 3.73 9.56 -7.05
N ASN A 146 4.41 8.42 -7.12
CA ASN A 146 5.81 8.34 -7.53
C ASN A 146 6.01 7.22 -8.57
N PRO A 147 6.22 7.55 -9.86
CA PRO A 147 6.36 8.91 -10.41
C PRO A 147 5.10 9.77 -10.33
N GLY A 148 5.26 11.10 -10.30
CA GLY A 148 4.17 12.07 -10.27
C GLY A 148 4.38 13.24 -11.23
N ALA A 149 3.42 14.16 -11.29
CA ALA A 149 3.44 15.31 -12.21
C ALA A 149 3.68 16.64 -11.46
N ASP A 150 2.62 17.37 -11.16
CA ASP A 150 2.72 18.73 -10.62
C ASP A 150 2.66 18.80 -9.09
N SER A 151 2.34 17.69 -8.44
CA SER A 151 2.36 17.61 -6.98
C SER A 151 2.67 16.20 -6.52
N PHE A 152 3.10 16.10 -5.26
CA PHE A 152 3.10 14.86 -4.52
C PHE A 152 2.53 15.09 -3.12
N ALA A 153 1.99 14.04 -2.54
CA ALA A 153 1.53 13.97 -1.18
C ALA A 153 2.44 13.06 -0.33
N LEU A 154 2.44 13.33 0.96
CA LEU A 154 3.13 12.54 1.98
C LEU A 154 2.38 12.67 3.30
N HIS A 155 2.49 11.66 4.16
CA HIS A 155 1.95 11.70 5.51
C HIS A 155 3.06 12.03 6.52
N SER A 156 2.74 12.88 7.49
CA SER A 156 3.63 13.23 8.60
C SER A 156 2.90 13.05 9.92
N ASP A 157 3.59 12.59 10.96
CA ASP A 157 3.09 12.54 12.34
C ASP A 157 3.43 13.82 13.13
N GLU A 158 4.25 14.69 12.55
CA GLU A 158 4.75 15.89 13.19
C GLU A 158 4.83 17.08 12.23
N THR A 159 5.06 18.27 12.80
CA THR A 159 5.46 19.43 12.01
C THR A 159 6.94 19.33 11.68
N ALA A 160 7.29 19.39 10.39
CA ALA A 160 8.68 19.25 9.94
C ALA A 160 9.00 20.17 8.75
N ASN A 161 10.29 20.41 8.54
CA ASN A 161 10.78 21.08 7.33
C ASN A 161 10.86 20.07 6.18
N LEU A 162 10.34 20.44 5.01
CA LEU A 162 10.50 19.67 3.79
C LEU A 162 11.42 20.43 2.82
N SER A 163 12.41 19.74 2.29
CA SER A 163 13.37 20.25 1.31
C SER A 163 13.43 19.31 0.12
N VAL A 164 13.37 19.84 -1.10
CA VAL A 164 13.50 19.06 -2.34
C VAL A 164 14.79 19.46 -3.02
N TYR A 165 15.61 18.47 -3.35
CA TYR A 165 16.89 18.63 -4.03
C TYR A 165 16.85 17.98 -5.40
N ASN A 166 17.50 18.59 -6.37
CA ASN A 166 17.79 17.91 -7.65
C ASN A 166 18.98 16.93 -7.51
N LEU A 167 19.26 16.13 -8.53
CA LEU A 167 20.38 15.17 -8.51
C LEU A 167 21.78 15.81 -8.39
N LYS A 168 21.92 17.12 -8.57
CA LYS A 168 23.17 17.86 -8.33
C LYS A 168 23.30 18.30 -6.87
N GLY A 169 22.34 17.97 -6.01
CA GLY A 169 22.29 18.38 -4.60
C GLY A 169 21.84 19.83 -4.40
N GLN A 170 21.32 20.49 -5.43
CA GLN A 170 20.84 21.88 -5.30
C GLN A 170 19.42 21.86 -4.71
N LEU A 171 19.20 22.66 -3.66
CA LEU A 171 17.86 22.89 -3.10
C LEU A 171 17.01 23.63 -4.14
N VAL A 172 15.90 23.02 -4.55
CA VAL A 172 14.99 23.57 -5.57
C VAL A 172 13.63 23.96 -5.01
N LEU A 173 13.22 23.37 -3.89
CA LEU A 173 11.98 23.72 -3.20
C LEU A 173 12.15 23.52 -1.69
N GLN A 174 11.52 24.39 -0.91
CA GLN A 174 11.43 24.24 0.54
C GLN A 174 10.01 24.57 1.00
N SER A 175 9.49 23.79 1.94
CA SER A 175 8.16 23.94 2.53
C SER A 175 8.14 23.47 3.98
N TYR A 176 6.98 23.59 4.63
CA TYR A 176 6.69 22.98 5.92
C TYR A 176 5.55 21.97 5.74
N ILE A 177 5.63 20.88 6.49
CA ILE A 177 4.57 19.88 6.59
C ILE A 177 4.06 19.84 8.03
N THR A 178 2.78 19.53 8.20
CA THR A 178 2.11 19.40 9.51
C THR A 178 1.65 17.96 9.74
N PRO A 179 1.26 17.57 10.97
CA PRO A 179 0.65 16.26 11.19
C PRO A 179 -0.54 16.01 10.24
N GLY A 180 -0.61 14.82 9.65
CA GLY A 180 -1.58 14.43 8.64
C GLY A 180 -1.00 14.36 7.22
N VAL A 181 -1.89 14.35 6.22
CA VAL A 181 -1.52 14.32 4.79
C VAL A 181 -1.20 15.73 4.31
N ASN A 182 -0.06 15.89 3.67
CA ASN A 182 0.42 17.16 3.11
C ASN A 182 0.62 17.03 1.62
N THR A 183 0.12 17.99 0.85
CA THR A 183 0.36 18.08 -0.60
C THR A 183 1.40 19.16 -0.90
N VAL A 184 2.44 18.80 -1.64
CA VAL A 184 3.53 19.69 -2.06
C VAL A 184 3.40 19.95 -3.56
N ASP A 185 3.25 21.22 -3.92
CA ASP A 185 3.25 21.69 -5.31
C ASP A 185 4.69 21.74 -5.85
N VAL A 186 4.93 21.04 -6.95
CA VAL A 186 6.19 20.97 -7.69
C VAL A 186 5.98 21.28 -9.16
N SER A 187 4.87 21.91 -9.54
CA SER A 187 4.53 22.31 -10.91
C SER A 187 5.64 23.10 -11.60
N SER A 188 6.32 23.97 -10.86
CA SER A 188 7.43 24.79 -11.33
C SER A 188 8.74 24.03 -11.61
N LEU A 189 8.88 22.80 -11.12
CA LEU A 189 10.07 21.98 -11.32
C LEU A 189 10.02 21.29 -12.71
N PRO A 190 11.16 21.18 -13.41
CA PRO A 190 11.23 20.40 -14.65
C PRO A 190 11.06 18.89 -14.38
N SER A 191 10.73 18.12 -15.42
CA SER A 191 10.73 16.64 -15.33
C SER A 191 12.12 16.12 -14.94
N GLY A 192 12.19 15.14 -14.05
CA GLY A 192 13.46 14.64 -13.51
C GLY A 192 13.35 13.91 -12.18
N SER A 193 14.48 13.44 -11.67
CA SER A 193 14.56 12.82 -10.34
C SER A 193 14.95 13.83 -9.27
N TYR A 194 14.31 13.70 -8.11
CA TYR A 194 14.46 14.56 -6.96
C TYR A 194 14.68 13.73 -5.70
N VAL A 195 15.39 14.31 -4.74
CA VAL A 195 15.50 13.81 -3.38
C VAL A 195 14.68 14.72 -2.49
N VAL A 196 13.65 14.18 -1.86
CA VAL A 196 12.87 14.87 -0.84
C VAL A 196 13.47 14.51 0.52
N HIS A 197 13.70 15.53 1.33
CA HIS A 197 14.30 15.44 2.64
C HIS A 197 13.35 16.09 3.64
N ILE A 198 13.02 15.35 4.69
CA ILE A 198 12.14 15.79 5.77
C ILE A 198 12.98 15.88 7.04
N SER A 199 12.94 17.02 7.71
CA SER A 199 13.72 17.32 8.91
C SER A 199 12.82 17.91 10.01
N GLY A 200 12.43 17.06 10.95
CA GLY A 200 11.68 17.39 12.18
C GLY A 200 12.40 16.85 13.41
N ASN A 201 11.66 16.21 14.33
CA ASN A 201 12.29 15.40 15.38
C ASN A 201 12.93 14.14 14.80
N HIS A 202 12.44 13.70 13.63
CA HIS A 202 13.05 12.64 12.83
C HIS A 202 13.50 13.17 11.46
N THR A 203 14.49 12.50 10.88
CA THR A 203 15.02 12.83 9.55
C THR A 203 14.72 11.70 8.58
N ALA A 204 14.16 12.04 7.43
CA ALA A 204 13.71 11.08 6.43
C ALA A 204 14.11 11.54 5.01
N PHE A 205 14.43 10.58 4.13
CA PHE A 205 14.75 10.84 2.73
C PHE A 205 13.92 9.97 1.81
N ALA A 206 13.45 10.52 0.70
CA ALA A 206 12.70 9.81 -0.31
C ALA A 206 13.15 10.25 -1.71
N LYS A 207 13.23 9.31 -2.65
CA LYS A 207 13.40 9.62 -4.06
C LYS A 207 12.04 9.84 -4.68
N TRP A 208 11.85 10.94 -5.40
CA TRP A 208 10.64 11.23 -6.16
C TRP A 208 10.96 11.55 -7.63
N ILE A 209 10.11 11.11 -8.55
CA ILE A 209 10.32 11.28 -9.99
C ILE A 209 9.19 12.14 -10.58
N LYS A 210 9.54 13.29 -11.16
CA LYS A 210 8.62 14.12 -11.94
C LYS A 210 8.58 13.66 -13.40
N GLN A 211 7.39 13.42 -13.92
CA GLN A 211 7.10 13.23 -15.34
C GLN A 211 6.81 14.55 -16.03
#